data_AF-A0A372JVD9-F1
#
_entry.id   AF-A0A372JVD9-F1
#
_cell.length_a   1.000
_cell.length_b   1.000
_cell.length_c   1.000
_cell.angle_alpha   90.00
_cell.angle_beta   90.00
_cell.angle_gamma   90.00
#
_symmetry.space_group_name_H-M   'P 1'
#
loop_
_entity.id
_entity.type
_entity.pdbx_description
1 polymer ?
#
loop_
_entity_poly.entity_id
_entity_poly.type
_entity_poly.pdbx_seq_one_letter_code
_entity_poly.pdbx_strand_id
1 'polypeptide(L)'
;MITMPRSIRASLLGFLIAFLCEAIVVITMLCYCSLSSGGLLAVFACLIANPLALYWALKRQSRGYGLLKWIAAGSLLWTIAGGVYLNALGLWAIALIAACVWVRVIALLLMRRSVARQWIIANVTGSH
;
A
#
# COMPACT_ATOMS: atom_id res chain seq x y z
N MET A 1 -16.97 -22.99 0.66
CA MET A 1 -16.34 -21.69 0.96
C MET A 1 -14.87 -21.75 0.53
N ILE A 2 -14.48 -21.12 -0.59
CA ILE A 2 -13.11 -21.23 -1.10
C ILE A 2 -12.15 -20.53 -0.12
N THR A 3 -11.21 -21.29 0.43
CA THR A 3 -10.16 -20.79 1.33
C THR A 3 -9.24 -19.83 0.58
N MET A 4 -8.86 -18.75 1.25
CA MET A 4 -8.02 -17.73 0.64
C MET A 4 -6.60 -18.28 0.42
N PRO A 5 -6.02 -18.17 -0.80
CA PRO A 5 -4.68 -18.65 -1.08
C PRO A 5 -3.67 -17.98 -0.16
N ARG A 6 -2.68 -18.74 0.32
CA ARG A 6 -1.61 -18.24 1.19
C ARG A 6 -0.86 -17.06 0.55
N SER A 7 -0.73 -17.03 -0.78
CA SER A 7 -0.12 -15.93 -1.53
C SER A 7 -0.89 -14.61 -1.41
N ILE A 8 -2.22 -14.62 -1.40
CA ILE A 8 -3.02 -13.40 -1.25
C ILE A 8 -2.96 -12.93 0.20
N ARG A 9 -3.00 -13.84 1.17
CA ARG A 9 -2.81 -13.49 2.60
C ARG A 9 -1.45 -12.83 2.84
N ALA A 10 -0.37 -13.44 2.33
CA ALA A 10 0.99 -12.88 2.44
C ALA A 10 1.10 -11.52 1.75
N SER A 11 0.44 -11.35 0.59
CA SER A 11 0.40 -10.07 -0.10
C SER A 11 -0.31 -8.98 0.73
N LEU A 12 -1.50 -9.26 1.27
CA LEU A 12 -2.23 -8.30 2.11
C LEU A 12 -1.48 -7.96 3.38
N LEU A 13 -0.82 -8.94 4.02
CA LEU A 13 0.07 -8.70 5.16
C LEU A 13 1.25 -7.79 4.77
N GLY A 14 1.86 -8.02 3.60
CA GLY A 14 2.91 -7.14 3.08
C GLY A 14 2.42 -5.70 2.90
N PHE A 15 1.24 -5.51 2.31
CA PHE A 15 0.62 -4.18 2.19
C PHE A 15 0.33 -3.53 3.54
N LEU A 16 -0.12 -4.30 4.53
CA LEU A 16 -0.38 -3.81 5.89
C LEU A 16 0.91 -3.38 6.59
N ILE A 17 1.97 -4.20 6.53
CA ILE A 17 3.27 -3.88 7.13
C ILE A 17 3.86 -2.64 6.47
N ALA A 18 3.84 -2.56 5.13
CA ALA A 18 4.29 -1.39 4.39
C ALA A 18 3.51 -0.14 4.81
N PHE A 19 2.20 -0.23 4.97
CA PHE A 19 1.38 0.88 5.44
C PHE A 19 1.76 1.34 6.86
N LEU A 20 1.94 0.42 7.81
CA LEU A 20 2.33 0.77 9.18
C LEU A 20 3.68 1.48 9.22
N CYS A 21 4.66 0.98 8.46
CA CYS A 21 5.98 1.60 8.36
C CYS A 21 5.91 2.99 7.71
N GLU A 22 5.14 3.16 6.64
CA GLU A 22 4.93 4.49 6.04
C GLU A 22 4.19 5.44 6.98
N ALA A 23 3.20 4.95 7.73
CA ALA A 23 2.48 5.75 8.70
C ALA A 23 3.42 6.31 9.78
N ILE A 24 4.43 5.54 10.22
CA ILE A 24 5.44 6.03 11.16
C ILE A 24 6.24 7.20 10.54
N VAL A 25 6.70 7.06 9.30
CA VAL A 25 7.44 8.13 8.60
C VAL A 25 6.55 9.37 8.47
N VAL A 26 5.30 9.18 8.06
CA VAL A 26 4.31 10.24 7.88
C VAL A 26 4.00 10.98 9.18
N ILE A 27 3.79 10.25 10.28
CA ILE A 27 3.57 10.85 11.61
C ILE A 27 4.82 11.65 12.02
N THR A 28 6.00 11.11 11.78
CA THR A 28 7.26 11.81 12.07
C THR A 28 7.40 13.08 11.22
N MET A 29 7.05 13.04 9.93
CA MET A 29 6.99 14.24 9.08
C MET A 29 6.02 15.28 9.65
N LEU A 30 4.84 14.87 10.11
CA LEU A 30 3.85 15.79 10.68
C LEU A 30 4.33 16.43 11.98
N CYS A 31 5.07 15.70 12.81
CA CYS A 31 5.61 16.22 14.08
C CYS A 31 6.81 17.15 13.90
N TYR A 32 7.68 16.87 12.92
CA TYR A 32 8.99 17.53 12.81
C TYR A 32 9.17 18.41 11.57
N CYS A 33 8.27 18.35 10.58
CA CYS A 33 8.38 19.12 9.34
C CYS A 33 7.11 19.92 9.04
N SER A 34 7.27 21.19 8.67
CA SER A 34 6.19 21.98 8.08
C SER A 34 5.90 21.49 6.66
N LEU A 35 4.97 20.54 6.53
CA LEU A 35 4.47 20.08 5.23
C LEU A 35 3.69 21.20 4.55
N SER A 36 3.83 21.30 3.22
CA SER A 36 2.92 22.12 2.41
C SER A 36 1.50 21.56 2.50
N SER A 37 0.50 22.39 2.21
CA SER A 37 -0.91 21.97 2.15
C SER A 37 -1.15 20.77 1.23
N GLY A 38 -0.40 20.70 0.11
CA GLY A 38 -0.41 19.55 -0.79
C GLY A 38 0.18 18.27 -0.15
N GLY A 39 1.25 18.39 0.63
CA GLY A 39 1.84 17.28 1.37
C GLY A 39 0.90 16.74 2.45
N LEU A 40 0.19 17.61 3.15
CA LEU A 40 -0.85 17.25 4.12
C LEU A 40 -1.99 16.46 3.46
N LEU A 41 -2.52 16.93 2.32
CA LEU A 41 -3.56 16.21 1.58
C LEU A 41 -3.10 14.83 1.11
N ALA A 42 -1.87 14.70 0.62
CA ALA A 42 -1.29 13.43 0.20
C ALA A 42 -1.19 12.43 1.37
N VAL A 43 -0.78 12.92 2.55
CA VAL A 43 -0.71 12.15 3.80
C VAL A 43 -2.10 11.63 4.21
N PHE A 44 -3.10 12.51 4.26
CA PHE A 44 -4.47 12.10 4.62
C PHE A 44 -5.06 11.11 3.62
N ALA A 45 -4.86 11.34 2.32
CA ALA A 45 -5.29 10.44 1.27
C ALA A 45 -4.64 9.06 1.44
N CYS A 46 -3.35 9.00 1.78
CA CYS A 46 -2.64 7.74 2.02
C CYS A 46 -3.17 6.99 3.26
N LEU A 47 -3.41 7.71 4.37
CA LEU A 47 -3.93 7.14 5.61
C LEU A 47 -5.33 6.55 5.46
N ILE A 48 -6.18 7.11 4.60
CA ILE A 48 -7.53 6.61 4.34
C ILE A 48 -7.53 5.53 3.26
N ALA A 49 -6.77 5.71 2.17
CA ALA A 49 -6.80 4.81 1.03
C ALA A 49 -6.25 3.40 1.36
N ASN A 50 -5.18 3.29 2.15
CA ASN A 50 -4.60 2.00 2.54
C ASN A 50 -5.57 1.08 3.29
N PRO A 51 -6.18 1.48 4.42
CA PRO A 51 -7.13 0.64 5.13
C PRO A 51 -8.40 0.35 4.31
N LEU A 52 -8.87 1.31 3.51
CA LEU A 52 -10.01 1.10 2.63
C LEU A 52 -9.72 0.04 1.55
N ALA A 53 -8.53 0.10 0.93
CA ALA A 53 -8.08 -0.88 -0.04
C ALA A 53 -7.97 -2.28 0.55
N LEU A 54 -7.36 -2.39 1.74
CA LEU A 54 -7.25 -3.63 2.51
C LEU A 54 -8.63 -4.20 2.85
N TYR A 55 -9.55 -3.37 3.35
CA TYR A 55 -10.91 -3.77 3.68
C TYR A 55 -11.68 -4.29 2.45
N TRP A 56 -11.64 -3.57 1.33
CA TRP A 56 -12.28 -4.01 0.10
C TRP A 56 -11.63 -5.28 -0.48
N ALA A 57 -10.31 -5.42 -0.39
CA ALA A 57 -9.63 -6.64 -0.81
C ALA A 57 -9.98 -7.84 0.08
N LEU A 58 -10.14 -7.66 1.38
CA LEU A 58 -10.61 -8.70 2.31
C LEU A 58 -12.08 -9.08 2.04
N LYS A 59 -12.92 -8.11 1.69
CA LYS A 59 -14.28 -8.33 1.18
C LYS A 59 -14.35 -8.88 -0.24
N ARG A 60 -13.21 -9.24 -0.84
CA ARG A 60 -13.09 -9.82 -2.18
C ARG A 60 -13.60 -8.92 -3.32
N GLN A 61 -13.66 -7.61 -3.10
CA GLN A 61 -14.07 -6.66 -4.13
C GLN A 61 -12.91 -6.35 -5.08
N SER A 62 -13.19 -6.43 -6.39
CA SER A 62 -12.22 -6.13 -7.46
C SER A 62 -11.61 -4.72 -7.34
N ARG A 63 -12.40 -3.75 -6.88
CA ARG A 63 -11.99 -2.37 -6.62
C ARG A 63 -10.88 -2.28 -5.57
N GLY A 64 -10.89 -3.14 -4.54
CA GLY A 64 -9.84 -3.18 -3.51
C GLY A 64 -8.48 -3.56 -4.09
N TYR A 65 -8.44 -4.59 -4.94
CA TYR A 65 -7.22 -4.99 -5.63
C TYR A 65 -6.73 -3.94 -6.64
N GLY A 66 -7.65 -3.21 -7.27
CA GLY A 66 -7.34 -2.05 -8.10
C GLY A 66 -6.67 -0.95 -7.27
N LEU A 67 -7.26 -0.58 -6.13
CA LEU A 67 -6.71 0.42 -5.22
C LEU A 67 -5.32 0.05 -4.72
N LEU A 68 -5.07 -1.21 -4.34
CA LEU A 68 -3.75 -1.65 -3.87
C LEU A 68 -2.65 -1.42 -4.93
N LYS A 69 -2.97 -1.59 -6.23
CA LYS A 69 -2.03 -1.26 -7.31
C LYS A 69 -1.75 0.23 -7.40
N TRP A 70 -2.80 1.06 -7.32
CA TRP A 70 -2.67 2.51 -7.32
C TRP A 70 -1.90 3.03 -6.12
N ILE A 71 -2.13 2.46 -4.94
CA ILE A 71 -1.38 2.79 -3.72
C ILE A 71 0.10 2.46 -3.89
N ALA A 72 0.44 1.28 -4.42
CA ALA A 72 1.83 0.93 -4.66
C ALA A 72 2.51 1.91 -5.64
N ALA A 73 1.82 2.27 -6.74
CA ALA A 73 2.32 3.25 -7.70
C ALA A 73 2.46 4.65 -7.06
N GLY A 74 1.46 5.08 -6.28
CA GLY A 74 1.47 6.36 -5.58
C GLY A 74 2.57 6.46 -4.53
N SER A 75 2.88 5.35 -3.85
CA SER A 75 3.97 5.28 -2.86
C SER A 75 5.33 5.44 -3.52
N LEU A 76 5.51 4.84 -4.70
CA LEU A 76 6.73 5.00 -5.50
C LEU A 76 6.87 6.45 -6.00
N LEU A 77 5.78 7.05 -6.50
CA LEU A 77 5.76 8.45 -6.92
C LEU A 77 6.07 9.40 -5.75
N TRP A 78 5.46 9.16 -4.59
CA TRP A 78 5.68 9.95 -3.38
C TRP A 78 7.12 9.83 -2.89
N THR A 79 7.74 8.65 -2.98
CA THR A 79 9.14 8.46 -2.61
C THR A 79 10.07 9.36 -3.44
N ILE A 80 9.76 9.53 -4.74
CA ILE A 80 10.54 10.38 -5.65
C ILE A 80 10.25 11.86 -5.37
N ALA A 81 8.98 12.26 -5.35
CA ALA A 81 8.58 13.66 -5.20
C ALA A 81 8.84 14.20 -3.78
N GLY A 82 8.68 13.35 -2.76
CA GLY A 82 8.86 13.67 -1.35
C GLY A 82 10.32 13.55 -0.87
N GLY A 83 11.27 13.27 -1.77
CA GLY A 83 12.67 13.01 -1.44
C GLY A 83 13.32 14.12 -0.60
N VAL A 84 12.97 15.39 -0.84
CA VAL A 84 13.48 16.54 -0.06
C VAL A 84 13.09 16.43 1.42
N TYR A 85 11.84 16.07 1.69
CA TYR A 85 11.35 15.92 3.06
C TYR A 85 11.86 14.63 3.72
N LEU A 86 12.01 13.55 2.97
CA LEU A 86 12.61 12.31 3.47
C LEU A 86 14.09 12.52 3.83
N ASN A 87 14.81 13.32 3.05
CA ASN A 87 16.19 13.67 3.34
C ASN A 87 16.29 14.53 4.61
N ALA A 88 15.34 15.44 4.84
CA ALA A 88 15.26 16.24 6.07
C ALA A 88 15.06 15.39 7.34
N LEU A 89 14.36 14.26 7.23
CA LEU A 89 14.19 13.29 8.32
C LEU A 89 15.41 12.38 8.54
N GLY A 90 16.24 12.21 7.51
CA GLY A 90 17.46 11.42 7.53
C GLY A 90 17.35 10.05 6.83
N LEU A 91 18.49 9.37 6.73
CA LEU A 91 18.67 8.12 5.98
C LEU A 91 17.71 6.99 6.39
N TRP A 92 17.32 6.92 7.66
CA TRP A 92 16.41 5.89 8.15
C TRP A 92 15.02 5.98 7.49
N ALA A 93 14.51 7.19 7.26
CA ALA A 93 13.20 7.41 6.64
C ALA A 93 13.22 6.99 5.17
N ILE A 94 14.30 7.33 4.46
CA ILE A 94 14.52 6.92 3.06
C ILE A 94 14.58 5.39 2.95
N ALA A 95 15.39 4.74 3.80
CA ALA A 95 15.52 3.29 3.81
C ALA A 95 14.18 2.59 4.11
N LEU A 96 13.42 3.12 5.07
CA LEU A 96 12.14 2.55 5.47
C LEU A 96 11.09 2.67 4.35
N ILE A 97 10.97 3.84 3.71
CA ILE A 97 10.06 4.04 2.56
C ILE A 97 10.48 3.15 1.38
N ALA A 98 11.77 3.09 1.06
CA ALA A 98 12.27 2.23 -0.01
C ALA A 98 11.94 0.74 0.24
N ALA A 99 12.11 0.27 1.48
CA ALA A 99 11.70 -1.08 1.87
C ALA A 99 10.19 -1.28 1.70
N CYS A 100 9.36 -0.32 2.10
CA CYS A 100 7.90 -0.37 1.93
C CYS A 100 7.49 -0.49 0.45
N VAL A 101 8.12 0.29 -0.43
CA VAL A 101 7.89 0.23 -1.87
C VAL A 101 8.20 -1.18 -2.40
N TRP A 102 9.35 -1.74 -2.04
CA TRP A 102 9.73 -3.10 -2.45
C TRP A 102 8.77 -4.17 -1.90
N VAL A 103 8.34 -4.05 -0.64
CA VAL A 103 7.34 -4.94 -0.05
C VAL A 103 6.03 -4.90 -0.85
N ARG A 104 5.57 -3.71 -1.26
CA ARG A 104 4.37 -3.58 -2.10
C ARG A 104 4.57 -4.16 -3.51
N VAL A 105 5.75 -3.99 -4.11
CA VAL A 105 6.08 -4.62 -5.41
C VAL A 105 6.01 -6.14 -5.29
N ILE A 106 6.66 -6.73 -4.28
CA ILE A 106 6.64 -8.18 -4.03
C ILE A 106 5.20 -8.64 -3.77
N ALA A 107 4.42 -7.89 -2.97
CA ALA A 107 3.03 -8.18 -2.69
C ALA A 107 2.17 -8.19 -3.98
N LEU A 108 2.40 -7.26 -4.90
CA LEU A 108 1.73 -7.25 -6.21
C LEU A 108 2.13 -8.43 -7.10
N LEU A 109 3.41 -8.82 -7.09
CA LEU A 109 3.88 -10.00 -7.82
C LEU A 109 3.22 -11.29 -7.29
N LEU A 110 3.05 -11.40 -5.97
CA LEU A 110 2.32 -12.52 -5.36
C LEU A 110 0.85 -12.57 -5.78
N MET A 111 0.19 -11.41 -5.96
CA MET A 111 -1.17 -11.33 -6.49
C MET A 111 -1.28 -11.64 -7.99
N ARG A 112 -0.19 -11.46 -8.76
CA ARG A 112 -0.17 -11.77 -10.21
C ARG A 112 -0.07 -13.26 -10.53
N ARG A 113 0.29 -14.12 -9.56
CA ARG A 113 0.37 -15.58 -9.77
C ARG A 113 -0.96 -16.12 -10.27
N SER A 114 -0.93 -17.05 -11.24
CA SER A 114 -2.12 -17.60 -11.91
C SER A 114 -3.20 -18.06 -10.93
N VAL A 115 -2.80 -18.76 -9.86
CA VAL A 115 -3.68 -19.24 -8.79
C VAL A 115 -4.38 -18.10 -8.04
N ALA A 116 -3.66 -17.01 -7.73
CA ALA A 116 -4.25 -15.84 -7.08
C ALA A 116 -5.22 -15.11 -8.03
N ARG A 117 -4.85 -14.99 -9.31
CA ARG A 117 -5.69 -14.36 -10.34
C ARG A 117 -6.98 -15.14 -10.58
N GLN A 118 -6.90 -16.46 -10.70
CA GLN A 118 -8.08 -17.33 -10.85
C GLN A 118 -8.99 -17.25 -9.62
N TRP A 119 -8.42 -17.21 -8.41
CA TRP A 119 -9.20 -17.04 -7.19
C TRP A 119 -9.90 -15.66 -7.12
N ILE A 120 -9.21 -14.59 -7.51
CA ILE A 120 -9.80 -13.25 -7.57
C ILE A 120 -10.94 -13.23 -8.59
N ILE A 121 -10.73 -13.77 -9.80
CA ILE A 121 -11.75 -13.81 -10.85
C ILE A 121 -12.97 -14.62 -10.38
N ALA A 122 -12.77 -15.86 -9.90
CA ALA A 122 -13.86 -16.74 -9.48
C ALA A 122 -14.73 -16.16 -8.37
N ASN A 123 -14.15 -15.39 -7.44
CA ASN A 123 -14.91 -14.75 -6.36
C ASN A 123 -15.51 -13.39 -6.75
N VAL A 124 -15.04 -12.77 -7.84
CA VAL A 124 -15.59 -11.51 -8.37
C VAL A 124 -16.75 -11.78 -9.33
N THR A 125 -16.71 -12.87 -10.10
CA THR A 125 -17.81 -13.26 -11.00
C THR A 125 -18.93 -14.05 -10.31
N GLY A 126 -18.66 -14.69 -9.17
CA GLY A 126 -19.67 -15.42 -8.40
C GLY A 126 -20.52 -14.58 -7.45
N SER A 127 -20.39 -13.25 -7.47
CA SER A 127 -21.18 -12.31 -6.64
C SER A 127 -22.25 -11.56 -7.43
N HIS A 128 -22.64 -12.08 -8.60
CA HIS A 128 -23.85 -11.66 -9.33
C HIS A 128 -24.96 -12.68 -9.12
#